data_AF-A0A4U6XLR7-F1
#
_entry.id   AF-A0A4U6XLR7-F1
#
_cell.length_a   1.000
_cell.length_b   1.000
_cell.length_c   1.000
_cell.angle_alpha   90.00
_cell.angle_beta   90.00
_cell.angle_gamma   90.00
#
_symmetry.space_group_name_H-M   'P 1'
#
loop_
_entity.id
_entity.type
_entity.pdbx_description
1 polymer ?
#
loop_
_entity_poly.entity_id
_entity_poly.type
_entity_poly.pdbx_seq_one_letter_code
_entity_poly.pdbx_strand_id
1 'polypeptide(L)'
;MTFQAFEASINISIKSRCGNHHFLLSLSLSHILQLILKESSNSINNSNIVPFPTNVKTNSPPPHSTITMFPKTLLALFFAATFTSALAGPLLSARQSTPPPTSFGPSAAFTYNTRNGAIDPSPHGGVVSKSTSNGGNDLTALLTFTYPQAAAGKKCRLWFYLDAPTSSASGSRKLDVFTSTKPAPAAGSAGWGAGGPGNQRNVNLGRWSVVPGGWATWDAAYGAYLTAPTDCKAPGAVEGFELVGVWDNDYVSWNAQVSGARIAYF
;
A
#
# COMPACT_ATOMS: atom_id res chain seq x y z
N MET A 1 -5.25 4.69 -33.19
CA MET A 1 -5.21 3.21 -33.10
C MET A 1 -5.98 2.80 -31.88
N THR A 2 -7.16 2.24 -32.08
CA THR A 2 -8.13 1.89 -31.03
C THR A 2 -7.85 0.44 -30.60
N PHE A 3 -7.50 0.20 -29.34
CA PHE A 3 -7.34 -1.16 -28.81
C PHE A 3 -8.72 -1.72 -28.49
N GLN A 4 -9.17 -2.72 -29.26
CA GLN A 4 -10.30 -3.58 -28.91
C GLN A 4 -9.82 -4.63 -27.91
N ALA A 5 -10.40 -4.65 -26.70
CA ALA A 5 -10.23 -5.74 -25.76
C ALA A 5 -11.03 -6.96 -26.25
N PHE A 6 -10.36 -8.08 -26.45
CA PHE A 6 -11.00 -9.38 -26.67
C PHE A 6 -11.47 -9.93 -25.32
N GLU A 7 -12.78 -10.01 -25.10
CA GLU A 7 -13.34 -10.85 -24.04
C GLU A 7 -13.41 -12.30 -24.53
N ALA A 8 -12.67 -13.19 -23.87
CA ALA A 8 -12.77 -14.62 -24.09
C ALA A 8 -13.82 -15.20 -23.13
N SER A 9 -14.95 -15.66 -23.68
CA SER A 9 -15.98 -16.38 -22.94
C SER A 9 -15.69 -17.89 -22.95
N ILE A 10 -15.61 -18.51 -21.77
CA ILE A 10 -15.47 -19.96 -21.63
C ILE A 10 -16.85 -20.53 -21.29
N ASN A 11 -17.40 -21.38 -22.17
CA ASN A 11 -18.64 -22.10 -21.93
C ASN A 11 -18.33 -23.46 -21.28
N ILE A 12 -18.75 -23.64 -20.02
CA ILE A 12 -18.64 -24.92 -19.32
C ILE A 12 -20.02 -25.58 -19.32
N SER A 13 -20.14 -26.76 -19.94
CA SER A 13 -21.36 -27.56 -19.92
C SER A 13 -21.26 -28.62 -18.81
N ILE A 14 -22.10 -28.50 -17.78
CA ILE A 14 -22.16 -29.46 -16.68
C ILE A 14 -23.43 -30.31 -16.88
N LYS A 15 -23.26 -31.61 -17.08
CA LYS A 15 -24.37 -32.56 -17.24
C LYS A 15 -24.72 -33.20 -15.89
N SER A 16 -25.77 -32.70 -15.23
CA SER A 16 -26.30 -33.31 -14.00
C SER A 16 -27.27 -34.46 -14.30
N ARG A 17 -27.19 -35.57 -13.56
CA ARG A 17 -28.11 -36.72 -13.66
C ARG A 17 -29.33 -36.61 -12.75
N CYS A 18 -30.04 -35.50 -12.79
CA CYS A 18 -31.38 -35.39 -12.19
C CYS A 18 -32.28 -34.52 -13.07
N GLY A 19 -33.18 -35.16 -13.84
CA GLY A 19 -34.31 -34.51 -14.51
C GLY A 19 -34.00 -33.73 -15.80
N ASN A 20 -34.91 -33.80 -16.77
CA ASN A 20 -34.80 -33.22 -18.12
C ASN A 20 -34.94 -31.68 -18.13
N HIS A 21 -34.01 -30.96 -17.51
CA HIS A 21 -33.89 -29.51 -17.68
C HIS A 21 -32.45 -29.13 -18.04
N HIS A 22 -32.26 -28.59 -19.24
CA HIS A 22 -31.00 -27.99 -19.68
C HIS A 22 -30.90 -26.57 -19.14
N PHE A 23 -29.96 -26.31 -18.23
CA PHE A 23 -29.58 -24.96 -17.80
C PHE A 23 -28.24 -24.59 -18.44
N LEU A 24 -28.20 -23.43 -19.11
CA LEU A 24 -26.96 -22.79 -19.56
C LEU A 24 -26.58 -21.73 -18.52
N LEU A 25 -25.52 -21.99 -17.74
CA LEU A 25 -24.90 -20.95 -16.91
C LEU A 25 -23.76 -20.29 -17.69
N SER A 26 -23.90 -19.00 -17.98
CA SER A 26 -22.80 -18.15 -18.41
C SER A 26 -22.16 -17.53 -17.17
N LEU A 27 -20.89 -17.85 -16.89
CA LEU A 27 -20.12 -17.28 -15.79
C LEU A 27 -19.02 -16.40 -16.39
N SER A 28 -19.05 -15.11 -16.03
CA SER A 28 -17.96 -14.18 -16.32
C SER A 28 -16.71 -14.56 -15.51
N LEU A 29 -15.52 -14.40 -16.10
CA LEU A 29 -14.22 -14.67 -15.47
C LEU A 29 -14.05 -13.97 -14.12
N SER A 30 -14.72 -12.81 -13.93
CA SER A 30 -14.75 -12.06 -12.68
C SER A 30 -15.43 -12.82 -11.52
N HIS A 31 -16.44 -13.65 -11.81
CA HIS A 31 -17.17 -14.41 -10.80
C HIS A 31 -16.42 -15.68 -10.37
N ILE A 32 -15.66 -16.30 -11.28
CA ILE A 32 -14.84 -17.49 -10.95
C ILE A 32 -13.72 -17.10 -9.97
N LEU A 33 -13.12 -15.92 -10.15
CA LEU A 33 -12.05 -15.43 -9.28
C LEU A 33 -12.55 -15.14 -7.85
N GLN A 34 -13.81 -14.71 -7.69
CA GLN A 34 -14.41 -14.51 -6.37
C GLN A 34 -14.74 -15.82 -5.64
N LEU A 35 -15.11 -16.88 -6.36
CA LEU A 35 -15.40 -18.19 -5.78
C LEU A 35 -14.13 -18.87 -5.25
N ILE A 36 -13.01 -18.79 -5.99
CA ILE A 36 -11.72 -19.36 -5.58
C ILE A 36 -11.16 -18.65 -4.33
N LEU A 37 -11.35 -17.33 -4.22
CA LEU A 37 -10.92 -16.58 -3.03
C LEU A 37 -11.76 -16.87 -1.78
N LYS A 38 -12.99 -17.36 -1.93
CA LYS A 38 -13.89 -17.65 -0.80
C LYS A 38 -13.61 -19.01 -0.15
N GLU A 39 -13.11 -20.00 -0.89
CA GLU A 39 -12.72 -21.30 -0.32
C GLU A 39 -11.39 -21.26 0.47
N SER A 40 -10.48 -20.35 0.13
CA SER A 40 -9.20 -20.21 0.84
C SER A 40 -9.33 -19.70 2.28
N SER A 41 -10.46 -19.05 2.64
CA SER A 41 -10.63 -18.41 3.95
C SER A 41 -11.27 -19.32 5.02
N ASN A 42 -11.83 -20.47 4.63
CA ASN A 42 -12.56 -21.35 5.54
C ASN A 42 -11.72 -22.51 6.12
N SER A 43 -10.43 -22.61 5.78
CA SER A 43 -9.57 -23.71 6.23
C SER A 43 -8.73 -23.42 7.48
N ILE A 44 -8.90 -22.26 8.12
CA ILE A 44 -8.15 -21.87 9.32
C ILE A 44 -9.15 -21.48 10.40
N ASN A 45 -9.77 -22.45 11.08
CA ASN A 45 -10.35 -22.32 12.42
C ASN A 45 -11.01 -23.64 12.82
N ASN A 46 -10.21 -24.66 13.16
CA ASN A 46 -10.67 -25.68 14.11
C ASN A 46 -9.50 -26.43 14.74
N SER A 47 -9.14 -26.07 15.97
CA SER A 47 -8.28 -26.88 16.82
C SER A 47 -8.69 -26.68 18.28
N ASN A 48 -9.72 -27.41 18.70
CA ASN A 48 -10.06 -27.60 20.11
C ASN A 48 -9.14 -28.69 20.68
N ILE A 49 -8.32 -28.34 21.67
CA ILE A 49 -7.48 -29.28 22.43
C ILE A 49 -8.06 -29.41 23.84
N VAL A 50 -8.46 -30.62 24.20
CA VAL A 50 -8.86 -31.05 25.56
C VAL A 50 -7.67 -31.77 26.20
N PRO A 51 -7.36 -31.60 27.50
CA PRO A 51 -6.16 -32.17 28.12
C PRO A 51 -6.40 -33.60 28.63
N PHE A 52 -5.37 -34.45 28.53
CA PHE A 52 -5.30 -35.76 29.20
C PHE A 52 -4.14 -35.79 30.21
N PRO A 53 -4.32 -36.44 31.38
CA PRO A 53 -3.32 -36.46 32.44
C PRO A 53 -2.24 -37.54 32.25
N THR A 54 -1.07 -37.22 32.79
CA THR A 54 0.16 -38.03 32.84
C THR A 54 0.13 -39.10 33.93
N ASN A 55 0.62 -40.32 33.63
CA ASN A 55 1.46 -41.08 34.56
C ASN A 55 2.16 -42.31 33.95
N VAL A 56 3.32 -42.65 34.54
CA VAL A 56 4.03 -43.95 34.61
C VAL A 56 5.29 -44.22 33.75
N LYS A 57 6.44 -44.09 34.44
CA LYS A 57 7.66 -44.94 34.60
C LYS A 57 8.38 -45.64 33.41
N THR A 58 9.64 -45.20 33.23
CA THR A 58 10.94 -45.90 33.17
C THR A 58 11.03 -47.39 32.79
N ASN A 59 11.91 -47.72 31.83
CA ASN A 59 12.99 -48.74 31.96
C ASN A 59 14.01 -48.68 30.80
N SER A 60 15.24 -49.08 31.12
CA SER A 60 16.55 -48.87 30.46
C SER A 60 16.87 -49.85 29.28
N PRO A 61 18.02 -49.70 28.55
CA PRO A 61 18.32 -50.28 27.23
C PRO A 61 19.04 -51.65 27.29
N PRO A 62 19.33 -52.33 26.14
CA PRO A 62 20.73 -52.45 25.65
C PRO A 62 20.84 -52.68 24.09
N PRO A 63 21.90 -53.29 23.48
CA PRO A 63 22.75 -52.61 22.47
C PRO A 63 22.93 -53.40 21.14
N HIS A 64 23.89 -52.94 20.31
CA HIS A 64 24.59 -53.65 19.21
C HIS A 64 23.89 -53.76 17.84
N SER A 65 24.45 -53.11 16.81
CA SER A 65 25.44 -53.75 15.91
C SER A 65 25.68 -52.93 14.63
N THR A 66 26.97 -52.74 14.39
CA THR A 66 27.69 -52.32 13.18
C THR A 66 27.22 -53.03 11.90
N ILE A 67 27.38 -52.41 10.71
CA ILE A 67 28.02 -52.97 9.48
C ILE A 67 27.74 -52.11 8.22
N THR A 68 28.83 -51.44 7.79
CA THR A 68 29.40 -51.27 6.42
C THR A 68 28.62 -50.76 5.19
N MET A 69 29.40 -49.96 4.43
CA MET A 69 29.66 -49.99 2.98
C MET A 69 28.89 -49.03 2.04
N PHE A 70 29.61 -47.96 1.65
CA PHE A 70 29.73 -47.40 0.29
C PHE A 70 29.74 -48.52 -0.79
N PRO A 71 29.38 -48.31 -2.09
CA PRO A 71 29.90 -47.21 -2.92
C PRO A 71 29.04 -46.77 -4.14
N LYS A 72 29.66 -45.95 -5.00
CA LYS A 72 29.47 -45.80 -6.46
C LYS A 72 28.84 -44.50 -6.95
N THR A 73 29.72 -43.50 -7.02
CA THR A 73 30.04 -42.72 -8.22
C THR A 73 29.16 -42.97 -9.43
N LEU A 74 28.31 -42.00 -9.77
CA LEU A 74 27.77 -41.82 -11.11
C LEU A 74 28.27 -40.47 -11.63
N LEU A 75 29.23 -40.58 -12.54
CA LEU A 75 29.82 -39.53 -13.35
C LEU A 75 28.76 -39.07 -14.36
N ALA A 76 28.12 -37.93 -14.12
CA ALA A 76 27.28 -37.28 -15.11
C ALA A 76 28.05 -36.10 -15.72
N LEU A 77 28.60 -36.31 -16.92
CA LEU A 77 29.00 -35.23 -17.81
C LEU A 77 27.74 -34.46 -18.21
N PHE A 78 27.56 -33.26 -17.67
CA PHE A 78 26.66 -32.28 -18.25
C PHE A 78 27.46 -31.18 -18.93
N PHE A 79 27.07 -30.96 -20.18
CA PHE A 79 27.62 -30.03 -21.14
C PHE A 79 27.82 -28.64 -20.57
N ALA A 80 28.94 -28.04 -20.98
CA ALA A 80 29.22 -26.62 -20.87
C ALA A 80 28.11 -25.82 -21.58
N ALA A 81 27.24 -25.20 -20.79
CA ALA A 81 26.55 -23.99 -21.18
C ALA A 81 27.04 -22.91 -20.22
N THR A 82 28.08 -22.18 -20.62
CA THR A 82 28.43 -20.90 -20.01
C THR A 82 27.27 -19.95 -20.31
N PHE A 83 26.24 -19.98 -19.46
CA PHE A 83 25.35 -18.85 -19.32
C PHE A 83 26.21 -17.72 -18.79
N THR A 84 26.59 -16.80 -19.68
CA THR A 84 26.92 -15.44 -19.28
C THR A 84 25.65 -14.88 -18.63
N SER A 85 25.51 -15.12 -17.33
CA SER A 85 24.63 -14.35 -16.47
C SER A 85 25.17 -12.93 -16.54
N ALA A 86 24.66 -12.15 -17.49
CA ALA A 86 24.64 -10.71 -17.33
C ALA A 86 23.89 -10.48 -16.02
N LEU A 87 24.65 -10.28 -14.95
CA LEU A 87 24.17 -9.67 -13.74
C LEU A 87 23.65 -8.30 -14.18
N ALA A 88 22.39 -8.25 -14.61
CA ALA A 88 21.56 -7.09 -14.40
C ALA A 88 21.51 -6.93 -12.89
N GLY A 89 22.55 -6.30 -12.34
CA GLY A 89 22.52 -5.83 -10.97
C GLY A 89 21.22 -5.06 -10.82
N PRO A 90 20.53 -5.18 -9.68
CA PRO A 90 19.36 -4.35 -9.44
C PRO A 90 19.79 -2.93 -9.73
N LEU A 91 19.14 -2.29 -10.71
CA LEU A 91 19.22 -0.84 -10.86
C LEU A 91 18.85 -0.32 -9.48
N LEU A 92 19.88 0.06 -8.72
CA LEU A 92 19.74 0.87 -7.53
C LEU A 92 18.89 2.03 -8.01
N SER A 93 17.59 1.97 -7.69
CA SER A 93 16.65 3.07 -7.81
C SER A 93 17.42 4.25 -7.28
N ALA A 94 17.83 5.15 -8.18
CA ALA A 94 18.73 6.24 -7.86
C ALA A 94 18.18 6.88 -6.59
N ARG A 95 18.98 6.88 -5.51
CA ARG A 95 18.61 7.53 -4.25
C ARG A 95 17.96 8.85 -4.62
N GLN A 96 16.68 8.98 -4.32
CA GLN A 96 15.82 10.00 -4.91
C GLN A 96 16.48 11.36 -4.69
N SER A 97 17.12 11.85 -5.75
CA SER A 97 17.77 13.13 -5.77
C SER A 97 16.71 14.17 -5.44
N THR A 98 17.07 15.11 -4.58
CA THR A 98 16.28 16.30 -4.24
C THR A 98 15.34 16.70 -5.37
N PRO A 99 14.05 16.95 -5.10
CA PRO A 99 13.11 17.29 -6.14
C PRO A 99 13.59 18.49 -6.95
N PRO A 100 13.11 18.61 -8.19
CA PRO A 100 13.31 19.79 -9.01
C PRO A 100 13.00 21.08 -8.22
N PRO A 101 13.72 22.19 -8.50
CA PRO A 101 13.59 23.44 -7.74
C PRO A 101 12.16 24.01 -7.76
N THR A 102 11.37 23.61 -8.75
CA THR A 102 9.98 24.02 -8.95
C THR A 102 9.01 23.02 -8.35
N SER A 103 8.32 23.44 -7.29
CA SER A 103 7.23 22.68 -6.66
C SER A 103 6.16 23.61 -6.09
N PHE A 104 4.98 23.05 -5.83
CA PHE A 104 3.90 23.72 -5.11
C PHE A 104 3.37 22.81 -3.99
N GLY A 105 3.00 23.43 -2.87
CA GLY A 105 2.36 22.77 -1.74
C GLY A 105 0.84 22.66 -1.92
N PRO A 106 0.15 22.03 -0.96
CA PRO A 106 -1.30 21.99 -0.92
C PRO A 106 -1.87 23.41 -0.76
N SER A 107 -3.00 23.69 -1.42
CA SER A 107 -3.79 24.91 -1.23
C SER A 107 -4.63 24.86 0.05
N ALA A 108 -4.91 23.67 0.58
CA ALA A 108 -5.52 23.48 1.89
C ALA A 108 -5.07 22.16 2.52
N ALA A 109 -5.00 22.12 3.85
CA ALA A 109 -4.67 20.93 4.62
C ALA A 109 -5.64 20.79 5.80
N PHE A 110 -5.94 19.55 6.16
CA PHE A 110 -6.87 19.20 7.23
C PHE A 110 -6.35 17.99 8.00
N THR A 111 -6.75 17.89 9.25
CA THR A 111 -6.59 16.67 10.04
C THR A 111 -7.90 15.89 9.98
N TYR A 112 -7.84 14.58 9.78
CA TYR A 112 -8.97 13.68 9.86
C TYR A 112 -8.79 12.73 11.05
N ASN A 113 -9.77 12.72 11.97
CA ASN A 113 -9.78 11.78 13.09
C ASN A 113 -10.55 10.51 12.69
N THR A 114 -9.86 9.37 12.70
CA THR A 114 -10.43 8.10 12.24
C THR A 114 -11.51 7.53 13.15
N ARG A 115 -11.57 7.97 14.41
CA ARG A 115 -12.54 7.48 15.41
C ARG A 115 -13.93 8.06 15.22
N ASN A 116 -14.02 9.35 14.90
CA ASN A 116 -15.29 10.08 14.86
C ASN A 116 -15.58 10.66 13.46
N GLY A 117 -14.61 10.59 12.55
CA GLY A 117 -14.70 11.12 11.20
C GLY A 117 -14.61 12.64 11.11
N ALA A 118 -14.24 13.33 12.20
CA ALA A 118 -14.10 14.78 12.20
C ALA A 118 -12.97 15.22 11.27
N ILE A 119 -13.18 16.34 10.59
CA ILE A 119 -12.23 16.98 9.69
C ILE A 119 -12.02 18.39 10.21
N ASP A 120 -10.81 18.70 10.64
CA ASP A 120 -10.45 20.01 11.18
C ASP A 120 -9.44 20.71 10.26
N PRO A 121 -9.68 21.97 9.85
CA PRO A 121 -8.70 22.74 9.09
C PRO A 121 -7.35 22.83 9.82
N SER A 122 -6.26 22.66 9.07
CA SER A 122 -4.90 22.68 9.59
C SER A 122 -4.02 23.62 8.75
N PRO A 123 -4.22 24.95 8.83
CA PRO A 123 -3.58 25.91 7.92
C PRO A 123 -2.07 26.06 8.13
N HIS A 124 -1.54 25.67 9.29
CA HIS A 124 -0.13 25.87 9.65
C HIS A 124 0.73 24.61 9.51
N GLY A 125 0.15 23.48 9.08
CA GLY A 125 0.85 22.22 9.11
C GLY A 125 -0.05 21.02 8.91
N GLY A 126 0.51 19.83 9.02
CA GLY A 126 -0.28 18.61 9.10
C GLY A 126 0.28 17.69 10.17
N VAL A 127 -0.57 16.77 10.60
CA VAL A 127 -0.21 15.72 11.55
C VAL A 127 -0.78 14.40 11.07
N VAL A 128 0.04 13.38 11.15
CA VAL A 128 -0.33 11.99 11.04
C VAL A 128 0.12 11.33 12.33
N SER A 129 -0.80 10.65 13.01
CA SER A 129 -0.54 10.04 14.31
C SER A 129 -1.31 8.75 14.44
N LYS A 130 -0.62 7.67 14.78
CA LYS A 130 -1.20 6.40 15.17
C LYS A 130 -0.71 6.03 16.55
N SER A 131 -1.60 5.55 17.42
CA SER A 131 -1.20 5.08 18.74
C SER A 131 -2.13 3.99 19.25
N THR A 132 -1.55 2.93 19.82
CA THR A 132 -2.35 1.84 20.43
C THR A 132 -3.04 2.27 21.72
N SER A 133 -2.66 3.41 22.30
CA SER A 133 -3.18 3.92 23.57
C SER A 133 -4.11 5.13 23.43
N ASN A 134 -4.41 5.61 22.22
CA ASN A 134 -5.27 6.79 22.01
C ASN A 134 -6.76 6.46 21.88
N GLY A 135 -7.16 5.19 22.06
CA GLY A 135 -8.54 4.75 21.91
C GLY A 135 -9.10 4.89 20.49
N GLY A 136 -8.25 4.73 19.47
CA GLY A 136 -8.61 4.81 18.06
C GLY A 136 -8.66 6.22 17.48
N ASN A 137 -8.27 7.24 18.25
CA ASN A 137 -8.16 8.64 17.83
C ASN A 137 -6.92 8.87 16.94
N ASP A 138 -6.68 7.98 15.99
CA ASP A 138 -5.62 8.16 15.02
C ASP A 138 -5.97 9.35 14.12
N LEU A 139 -4.93 10.08 13.74
CA LEU A 139 -5.03 11.25 12.88
C LEU A 139 -4.37 10.93 11.53
N THR A 140 -5.08 11.24 10.46
CA THR A 140 -4.53 11.29 9.11
C THR A 140 -4.58 12.73 8.59
N ALA A 141 -3.85 13.02 7.53
CA ALA A 141 -3.85 14.35 6.94
C ALA A 141 -4.53 14.33 5.56
N LEU A 142 -5.52 15.19 5.36
CA LEU A 142 -6.15 15.41 4.06
C LEU A 142 -5.55 16.65 3.41
N LEU A 143 -5.12 16.52 2.16
CA LEU A 143 -4.41 17.57 1.43
C LEU A 143 -5.13 17.86 0.14
N THR A 144 -5.36 19.14 -0.14
CA THR A 144 -5.94 19.60 -1.40
C THR A 144 -4.86 20.34 -2.18
N PHE A 145 -4.67 19.98 -3.44
CA PHE A 145 -3.75 20.66 -4.36
C PHE A 145 -4.54 21.34 -5.47
N THR A 146 -4.12 22.56 -5.82
CA THR A 146 -4.61 23.30 -6.98
C THR A 146 -3.45 23.52 -7.93
N TYR A 147 -3.56 23.03 -9.17
CA TYR A 147 -2.46 23.11 -10.14
C TYR A 147 -2.25 24.55 -10.61
N PRO A 148 -1.03 25.12 -10.49
CA PRO A 148 -0.76 26.48 -10.93
C PRO A 148 -0.55 26.53 -12.45
N GLN A 149 -0.63 27.74 -13.02
CA GLN A 149 -0.31 27.98 -14.43
C GLN A 149 1.10 27.51 -14.81
N ALA A 150 2.07 27.61 -13.88
CA ALA A 150 3.45 27.20 -14.09
C ALA A 150 3.63 25.69 -14.37
N ALA A 151 2.66 24.86 -13.98
CA ALA A 151 2.68 23.42 -14.23
C ALA A 151 2.05 23.02 -15.59
N ALA A 152 1.51 23.98 -16.35
CA ALA A 152 0.85 23.70 -17.62
C ALA A 152 1.80 23.02 -18.62
N GLY A 153 1.39 21.86 -19.15
CA GLY A 153 2.17 21.10 -20.12
C GLY A 153 3.46 20.47 -19.58
N LYS A 154 3.64 20.43 -18.25
CA LYS A 154 4.80 19.85 -17.59
C LYS A 154 4.56 18.41 -17.14
N LYS A 155 5.64 17.74 -16.70
CA LYS A 155 5.54 16.50 -15.94
C LYS A 155 5.50 16.82 -14.45
N CYS A 156 4.67 16.11 -13.70
CA CYS A 156 4.49 16.25 -12.26
C CYS A 156 4.86 14.97 -11.53
N ARG A 157 5.33 15.13 -10.29
CA ARG A 157 5.58 14.04 -9.34
C ARG A 157 5.31 14.51 -7.92
N LEU A 158 4.74 13.65 -7.08
CA LEU A 158 4.48 13.93 -5.68
C LEU A 158 5.70 13.57 -4.82
N TRP A 159 6.00 14.46 -3.87
CA TRP A 159 7.12 14.40 -2.94
C TRP A 159 6.68 14.77 -1.53
N PHE A 160 7.52 14.47 -0.54
CA PHE A 160 7.34 14.92 0.83
C PHE A 160 8.68 15.34 1.41
N TYR A 161 8.74 16.54 2.00
CA TYR A 161 9.92 17.04 2.72
C TYR A 161 9.59 17.25 4.19
N LEU A 162 10.53 16.92 5.07
CA LEU A 162 10.40 17.18 6.50
C LEU A 162 11.56 18.05 6.99
N ASP A 163 11.27 19.30 7.32
CA ASP A 163 12.19 20.26 7.92
C ASP A 163 12.39 19.96 9.41
N ALA A 164 13.53 19.37 9.77
CA ALA A 164 13.80 18.96 11.15
C ALA A 164 13.66 20.07 12.22
N PRO A 165 14.01 21.36 11.95
CA PRO A 165 13.84 22.43 12.93
C PRO A 165 12.38 22.72 13.34
N THR A 166 11.42 22.51 12.45
CA THR A 166 10.01 22.92 12.65
C THR A 166 9.01 21.77 12.56
N SER A 167 9.50 20.56 12.32
CA SER A 167 8.72 19.36 12.02
C SER A 167 9.30 18.16 12.77
N SER A 168 8.50 17.11 12.99
CA SER A 168 8.96 15.96 13.75
C SER A 168 8.44 14.64 13.18
N ALA A 169 9.21 13.58 13.38
CA ALA A 169 8.80 12.23 13.03
C ALA A 169 9.38 11.21 14.03
N SER A 170 8.56 10.27 14.48
CA SER A 170 8.93 9.20 15.40
C SER A 170 8.16 7.91 15.10
N GLY A 171 8.56 6.80 15.73
CA GLY A 171 7.96 5.50 15.43
C GLY A 171 8.43 4.95 14.10
N SER A 172 7.49 4.50 13.26
CA SER A 172 7.82 3.93 11.95
C SER A 172 8.36 4.96 10.98
N ARG A 173 7.85 6.21 11.07
CA ARG A 173 8.14 7.32 10.16
C ARG A 173 7.75 6.99 8.74
N LYS A 174 6.62 6.31 8.57
CA LYS A 174 6.15 5.83 7.27
C LYS A 174 4.75 6.31 6.98
N LEU A 175 4.55 6.84 5.77
CA LEU A 175 3.26 7.37 5.33
C LEU A 175 2.78 6.60 4.11
N ASP A 176 1.61 5.98 4.20
CA ASP A 176 0.87 5.56 3.00
C ASP A 176 0.18 6.77 2.39
N VAL A 177 0.26 6.87 1.07
CA VAL A 177 -0.27 7.99 0.29
C VAL A 177 -1.46 7.51 -0.51
N PHE A 178 -2.63 8.08 -0.26
CA PHE A 178 -3.84 7.78 -1.01
C PHE A 178 -4.28 8.99 -1.82
N THR A 179 -4.87 8.74 -2.98
CA THR A 179 -5.74 9.73 -3.63
C THR A 179 -7.07 9.82 -2.89
N SER A 180 -7.74 10.97 -2.99
CA SER A 180 -9.10 11.16 -2.49
C SER A 180 -10.09 11.31 -3.66
N THR A 181 -11.29 10.76 -3.53
CA THR A 181 -12.37 10.93 -4.52
C THR A 181 -12.86 12.37 -4.60
N LYS A 182 -12.76 13.11 -3.50
CA LYS A 182 -13.06 14.55 -3.39
C LYS A 182 -12.12 15.23 -2.40
N PRO A 183 -11.81 16.52 -2.60
CA PRO A 183 -11.17 17.35 -1.57
C PRO A 183 -12.00 17.41 -0.29
N ALA A 184 -11.33 17.63 0.84
CA ALA A 184 -12.02 17.87 2.11
C ALA A 184 -12.86 19.17 2.06
N PRO A 185 -13.99 19.25 2.78
CA PRO A 185 -14.78 20.48 2.86
C PRO A 185 -13.96 21.62 3.46
N ALA A 186 -14.04 22.82 2.87
CA ALA A 186 -13.24 23.97 3.30
C ALA A 186 -13.45 24.35 4.78
N ALA A 187 -14.69 24.19 5.28
CA ALA A 187 -15.04 24.47 6.67
C ALA A 187 -14.78 23.29 7.63
N GLY A 188 -14.23 22.18 7.14
CA GLY A 188 -14.14 20.93 7.91
C GLY A 188 -15.49 20.22 8.05
N SER A 189 -15.57 19.30 9.02
CA SER A 189 -16.78 18.55 9.34
C SER A 189 -16.71 18.03 10.78
N ALA A 190 -17.84 18.08 11.50
CA ALA A 190 -17.94 17.52 12.86
C ALA A 190 -17.94 15.97 12.89
N GLY A 191 -17.89 15.29 11.75
CA GLY A 191 -17.81 13.84 11.63
C GLY A 191 -19.14 13.13 11.38
N TRP A 192 -19.18 11.82 11.66
CA TRP A 192 -20.27 10.94 11.21
C TRP A 192 -21.66 11.32 11.75
N GLY A 193 -21.72 11.87 12.96
CA GLY A 193 -22.98 12.34 13.57
C GLY A 193 -23.62 13.55 12.87
N ALA A 194 -22.87 14.24 12.00
CA ALA A 194 -23.35 15.39 11.21
C ALA A 194 -23.52 15.06 9.72
N GLY A 195 -23.54 13.76 9.35
CA GLY A 195 -23.53 13.35 7.95
C GLY A 195 -22.21 13.69 7.23
N GLY A 196 -21.11 13.77 7.98
CA GLY A 196 -19.80 14.15 7.47
C GLY A 196 -19.31 13.25 6.35
N PRO A 197 -18.53 13.78 5.40
CA PRO A 197 -18.13 13.03 4.20
C PRO A 197 -17.15 11.90 4.49
N GLY A 198 -16.53 11.83 5.67
CA GLY A 198 -15.39 10.95 5.92
C GLY A 198 -14.15 11.41 5.14
N ASN A 199 -13.10 10.57 5.10
CA ASN A 199 -11.82 10.91 4.48
C ASN A 199 -11.78 10.81 2.95
N GLN A 200 -12.84 10.30 2.33
CA GLN A 200 -12.96 10.19 0.87
C GLN A 200 -11.80 9.41 0.21
N ARG A 201 -11.18 8.48 0.94
CA ARG A 201 -10.02 7.71 0.48
C ARG A 201 -10.35 6.87 -0.75
N ASN A 202 -9.42 6.81 -1.72
CA ASN A 202 -9.56 6.04 -2.94
C ASN A 202 -8.38 5.09 -3.19
N VAL A 203 -7.47 5.42 -4.11
CA VAL A 203 -6.38 4.55 -4.54
C VAL A 203 -5.13 4.79 -3.70
N ASN A 204 -4.53 3.73 -3.16
CA ASN A 204 -3.20 3.76 -2.55
C ASN A 204 -2.14 3.92 -3.64
N LEU A 205 -1.39 5.02 -3.62
CA LEU A 205 -0.30 5.29 -4.55
C LEU A 205 0.99 4.58 -4.14
N GLY A 206 1.23 4.44 -2.84
CA GLY A 206 2.49 3.90 -2.34
C GLY A 206 2.76 4.27 -0.90
N ARG A 207 3.98 3.96 -0.47
CA ARG A 207 4.50 4.20 0.87
C ARG A 207 5.76 5.05 0.82
N TRP A 208 5.78 6.09 1.63
CA TRP A 208 6.97 6.89 1.91
C TRP A 208 7.67 6.45 3.18
N SER A 209 8.99 6.51 3.17
CA SER A 209 9.85 6.55 4.36
C SER A 209 10.32 7.98 4.59
N VAL A 210 9.90 8.57 5.70
CA VAL A 210 10.13 9.98 6.03
C VAL A 210 11.42 10.12 6.83
N VAL A 211 12.24 11.11 6.42
CA VAL A 211 13.53 11.40 7.06
C VAL A 211 13.51 12.85 7.54
N PRO A 212 13.67 13.12 8.86
CA PRO A 212 13.86 14.48 9.36
C PRO A 212 15.06 15.16 8.70
N GLY A 213 14.86 16.40 8.24
CA GLY A 213 15.85 17.18 7.51
C GLY A 213 16.02 16.77 6.04
N GLY A 214 15.07 16.02 5.48
CA GLY A 214 15.23 15.44 4.16
C GLY A 214 13.93 15.15 3.41
N TRP A 215 14.10 14.67 2.19
CA TRP A 215 13.02 14.22 1.33
C TRP A 215 12.71 12.76 1.61
N ALA A 216 11.42 12.43 1.66
CA ALA A 216 10.99 11.05 1.78
C ALA A 216 11.31 10.24 0.52
N THR A 217 11.59 8.96 0.70
CA THR A 217 11.78 8.00 -0.40
C THR A 217 10.55 7.11 -0.53
N TRP A 218 10.21 6.72 -1.76
CA TRP A 218 9.21 5.67 -1.97
C TRP A 218 9.79 4.31 -1.57
N ASP A 219 9.25 3.71 -0.51
CA ASP A 219 9.54 2.32 -0.14
C ASP A 219 8.81 1.34 -1.08
N ALA A 220 7.62 1.74 -1.51
CA ALA A 220 6.81 1.02 -2.48
C ALA A 220 5.95 2.01 -3.27
N ALA A 221 5.72 1.71 -4.55
CA ALA A 221 4.76 2.40 -5.40
C ALA A 221 3.82 1.37 -6.02
N TYR A 222 2.52 1.61 -5.95
CA TYR A 222 1.47 0.68 -6.39
C TYR A 222 0.82 1.10 -7.71
N GLY A 223 1.29 2.20 -8.29
CA GLY A 223 0.92 2.71 -9.61
C GLY A 223 1.85 3.84 -10.00
N ALA A 224 1.85 4.24 -11.28
CA ALA A 224 2.75 5.27 -11.79
C ALA A 224 2.27 6.71 -11.51
N TYR A 225 0.99 6.90 -11.21
CA TYR A 225 0.40 8.23 -11.01
C TYR A 225 1.11 8.98 -9.88
N LEU A 226 1.83 10.05 -10.24
CA LEU A 226 2.62 10.91 -9.35
C LEU A 226 3.70 10.23 -8.48
N THR A 227 3.82 8.91 -8.47
CA THR A 227 4.97 8.19 -7.87
C THR A 227 6.17 8.22 -8.81
N ALA A 228 5.92 8.41 -10.11
CA ALA A 228 6.86 8.65 -11.19
C ALA A 228 6.44 9.93 -11.96
N PRO A 229 7.28 10.47 -12.86
CA PRO A 229 6.89 11.58 -13.73
C PRO A 229 5.64 11.26 -14.56
N THR A 230 4.54 11.96 -14.32
CA THR A 230 3.29 11.87 -15.11
C THR A 230 2.89 13.23 -15.65
N ASP A 231 1.97 13.31 -16.61
CA ASP A 231 1.47 14.63 -17.03
C ASP A 231 0.84 15.38 -15.86
N CYS A 232 1.21 16.66 -15.72
CA CYS A 232 0.53 17.55 -14.79
C CYS A 232 -0.92 17.73 -15.24
N LYS A 233 -1.83 17.87 -14.27
CA LYS A 233 -3.20 18.29 -14.57
C LYS A 233 -3.22 19.74 -15.08
N ALA A 234 -4.30 20.09 -15.77
CA ALA A 234 -4.50 21.44 -16.27
C ALA A 234 -4.50 22.48 -15.11
N PRO A 235 -4.05 23.71 -15.36
CA PRO A 235 -4.14 24.79 -14.38
C PRO A 235 -5.56 24.95 -13.83
N GLY A 236 -5.67 25.20 -12.52
CA GLY A 236 -6.94 25.29 -11.81
C GLY A 236 -7.58 23.95 -11.47
N ALA A 237 -7.09 22.82 -12.02
CA ALA A 237 -7.53 21.50 -11.59
C ALA A 237 -7.22 21.30 -10.10
N VAL A 238 -8.19 20.71 -9.40
CA VAL A 238 -8.10 20.42 -7.97
C VAL A 238 -8.05 18.92 -7.76
N GLU A 239 -7.19 18.46 -6.86
CA GLU A 239 -7.17 17.07 -6.42
C GLU A 239 -6.86 16.93 -4.93
N GLY A 240 -7.36 15.84 -4.34
CA GLY A 240 -7.17 15.51 -2.93
C GLY A 240 -6.25 14.31 -2.75
N PHE A 241 -5.51 14.32 -1.64
CA PHE A 241 -4.75 13.18 -1.15
C PHE A 241 -4.99 13.00 0.35
N GLU A 242 -4.74 11.79 0.83
CA GLU A 242 -4.67 11.49 2.26
C GLU A 242 -3.31 10.86 2.59
N LEU A 243 -2.69 11.32 3.66
CA LEU A 243 -1.49 10.72 4.24
C LEU A 243 -1.88 9.95 5.52
N VAL A 244 -1.51 8.68 5.56
CA VAL A 244 -1.90 7.75 6.63
C VAL A 244 -0.65 7.14 7.25
N GLY A 245 -0.59 7.13 8.58
CA GLY A 245 0.53 6.53 9.30
C GLY A 245 0.56 5.03 9.08
N VAL A 246 1.75 4.45 9.11
CA VAL A 246 1.95 3.02 8.87
C VAL A 246 2.42 2.34 10.14
N TRP A 247 1.77 1.21 10.48
CA TRP A 247 1.95 0.48 11.74
C TRP A 247 1.53 1.30 12.98
N ASP A 248 1.78 0.72 14.14
CA ASP A 248 1.41 1.30 15.43
C ASP A 248 2.46 2.29 15.92
N ASN A 249 2.01 3.30 16.69
CA ASN A 249 2.87 4.30 17.32
C ASN A 249 3.72 5.12 16.32
N ASP A 250 3.15 5.40 15.14
CA ASP A 250 3.74 6.26 14.13
C ASP A 250 3.30 7.71 14.30
N TYR A 251 4.22 8.63 14.10
CA TYR A 251 3.94 10.06 14.21
C TYR A 251 4.78 10.84 13.22
N VAL A 252 4.12 11.69 12.43
CA VAL A 252 4.75 12.66 11.53
C VAL A 252 3.96 13.95 11.61
N SER A 253 4.59 15.03 12.02
CA SER A 253 4.02 16.39 12.00
C SER A 253 4.93 17.35 11.27
N TRP A 254 4.36 18.32 10.56
CA TRP A 254 5.15 19.26 9.77
C TRP A 254 4.55 20.66 9.72
N ASN A 255 5.41 21.65 9.53
CA ASN A 255 5.02 23.03 9.22
C ASN A 255 4.80 23.20 7.71
N ALA A 256 3.60 23.60 7.30
CA ALA A 256 3.23 23.70 5.88
C ALA A 256 4.01 24.77 5.09
N GLN A 257 4.61 25.76 5.76
CA GLN A 257 5.38 26.82 5.10
C GLN A 257 6.69 26.28 4.51
N VAL A 258 7.33 25.32 5.20
CA VAL A 258 8.66 24.83 4.86
C VAL A 258 8.70 23.33 4.55
N SER A 259 7.64 22.58 4.89
CA SER A 259 7.58 21.11 4.83
C SER A 259 6.25 20.58 4.35
N GLY A 260 6.16 19.25 4.25
CA GLY A 260 4.97 18.51 3.88
C GLY A 260 5.03 17.99 2.45
N ALA A 261 3.88 17.50 1.99
CA ALA A 261 3.74 17.01 0.64
C ALA A 261 3.79 18.16 -0.38
N ARG A 262 4.43 17.92 -1.52
CA ARG A 262 4.58 18.89 -2.61
C ARG A 262 4.47 18.17 -3.95
N ILE A 263 3.90 18.85 -4.93
CA ILE A 263 3.95 18.39 -6.32
C ILE A 263 5.06 19.19 -7.01
N ALA A 264 6.11 18.49 -7.42
CA ALA A 264 7.18 19.05 -8.24
C ALA A 264 6.79 18.97 -9.72
N TYR A 265 7.18 19.96 -10.51
CA TYR A 265 6.93 20.01 -11.94
C TYR A 265 8.19 20.37 -12.74
N PHE A 266 8.33 19.80 -13.95
CA PHE A 266 9.52 19.95 -14.82
C PHE A 266 9.17 19.78 -16.30
#